data_AF-A0A9P7AMG5-F1
#
_entry.id   AF-A0A9P7AMG5-F1
#
_cell.length_a   1.000
_cell.length_b   1.000
_cell.length_c   1.000
_cell.angle_alpha   90.00
_cell.angle_beta   90.00
_cell.angle_gamma   90.00
#
_symmetry.space_group_name_H-M   'P 1'
#
loop_
_entity.id
_entity.type
_entity.pdbx_description
1 polymer ?
#
loop_
_entity_poly.entity_id
_entity_poly.type
_entity_poly.pdbx_seq_one_letter_code
_entity_poly.pdbx_strand_id
1 'polypeptide(L)'
;KYSTSQATVETDKYGIPLTPTWSVQELLSSYPAPSISPATFKRLHELSALLPPEEGTPEYVKLKHELEELIKLVEATKLIKIEETGNVGIPDGRVIAEGSGIPLDRTPREDGDVRGRDLLSYASRSANGMYVVETDRSR
;
A
#
# COMPACT_ATOMS: atom_id res chain seq x y z
N LYS A 1 26.49 22.30 18.60
CA LYS A 1 26.78 23.39 17.65
C LYS A 1 26.82 22.78 16.25
N TYR A 2 25.70 22.76 15.54
CA TYR A 2 25.66 22.25 14.17
C TYR A 2 26.11 23.39 13.25
N SER A 3 27.23 23.22 12.56
CA SER A 3 27.66 24.13 11.51
C SER A 3 26.84 23.80 10.27
N THR A 4 25.74 24.51 10.05
CA THR A 4 25.07 24.56 8.74
C THR A 4 25.80 25.57 7.88
N SER A 5 26.94 25.17 7.30
CA SER A 5 27.48 25.87 6.14
C SER A 5 26.60 25.53 4.93
N GLN A 6 25.46 26.19 4.78
CA GLN A 6 24.73 26.17 3.52
C GLN A 6 25.56 26.93 2.50
N ALA A 7 26.10 26.21 1.51
CA ALA A 7 26.68 26.84 0.34
C ALA A 7 25.59 27.69 -0.32
N THR A 8 25.85 28.99 -0.47
CA THR A 8 24.94 29.91 -1.14
C THR A 8 24.86 29.52 -2.62
N VAL A 9 23.73 28.95 -3.03
CA VAL A 9 23.45 28.62 -4.44
C VAL A 9 23.30 29.93 -5.21
N GLU A 10 23.99 30.08 -6.33
CA GLU A 10 23.84 31.27 -7.16
C GLU A 10 22.41 31.34 -7.73
N THR A 11 21.72 32.45 -7.47
CA THR A 11 20.34 32.69 -7.92
C THR A 11 20.28 33.86 -8.88
N ASP A 12 19.27 33.87 -9.75
CA ASP A 12 18.96 35.03 -10.58
C ASP A 12 18.35 36.19 -9.78
N LYS A 13 18.00 37.28 -10.48
CA LYS A 13 17.35 38.46 -9.91
C LYS A 13 15.95 38.20 -9.34
N TYR A 14 15.36 37.03 -9.58
CA TYR A 14 14.06 36.58 -9.06
C TYR A 14 14.20 35.50 -7.97
N GLY A 15 15.43 35.15 -7.57
CA GLY A 15 15.69 34.14 -6.55
C GLY A 15 15.62 32.69 -7.07
N ILE A 16 15.63 32.49 -8.38
CA ILE A 16 15.63 31.15 -9.00
C ILE A 16 17.09 30.66 -9.10
N PRO A 17 17.41 29.44 -8.65
CA PRO A 17 18.75 28.87 -8.80
C PRO A 17 19.22 28.85 -10.25
N LEU A 18 20.43 29.36 -10.52
CA LEU A 18 21.07 29.30 -11.84
C LEU A 18 21.54 27.89 -12.20
N THR A 19 21.72 27.03 -11.20
CA THR A 19 22.03 25.62 -11.35
C THR A 19 20.95 24.78 -10.68
N PRO A 20 20.61 23.61 -11.26
CA PRO A 20 19.64 22.71 -10.63
C PRO A 20 20.21 22.22 -9.29
N THR A 21 19.47 22.46 -8.21
CA THR A 21 19.95 22.18 -6.85
C THR A 21 19.93 20.70 -6.52
N TRP A 22 18.87 20.00 -6.91
CA TRP A 22 18.73 18.55 -6.81
C TRP A 22 17.52 18.10 -7.62
N SER A 23 17.56 16.86 -8.08
CA SER A 23 16.42 16.21 -8.72
C SER A 23 15.79 15.18 -7.77
N VAL A 24 14.47 15.20 -7.64
CA VAL A 24 13.73 14.15 -6.91
C VAL A 24 13.99 12.78 -7.55
N GLN A 25 14.09 12.72 -8.87
CA GLN A 25 14.35 11.48 -9.58
C GLN A 25 15.76 10.94 -9.29
N GLU A 26 16.75 11.83 -9.21
CA GLU A 26 18.12 11.47 -8.84
C GLU A 26 18.16 10.94 -7.40
N LEU A 27 17.49 11.63 -6.47
CA LEU A 27 17.37 11.19 -5.09
C LEU A 27 16.71 9.81 -4.98
N LEU A 28 15.57 9.59 -5.65
CA LEU A 28 14.87 8.31 -5.63
C LEU A 28 15.68 7.19 -6.29
N SER A 29 16.42 7.50 -7.36
CA SER A 29 17.28 6.53 -8.05
C SER A 29 18.42 6.02 -7.17
N SER A 30 18.91 6.83 -6.24
CA SER A 30 20.02 6.50 -5.34
C SER A 30 19.71 5.41 -4.31
N TYR A 31 18.43 5.15 -4.03
CA TYR A 31 18.04 4.10 -3.08
C TYR A 31 18.22 2.71 -3.68
N PRO A 32 18.75 1.74 -2.90
CA PRO A 32 18.87 0.37 -3.37
C PRO A 32 17.47 -0.25 -3.54
N ALA A 33 17.22 -0.89 -4.68
CA ALA A 33 16.04 -1.72 -4.85
C ALA A 33 16.27 -3.07 -4.14
N PRO A 34 15.46 -3.45 -3.15
CA PRO A 34 15.57 -4.76 -2.54
C PRO A 34 15.08 -5.83 -3.52
N SER A 35 15.87 -6.90 -3.70
CA SER A 35 15.44 -8.00 -4.56
C SER A 35 14.56 -9.00 -3.79
N ILE A 36 13.46 -9.41 -4.42
CA ILE A 36 12.51 -10.37 -3.86
C ILE A 36 12.88 -11.77 -4.34
N SER A 37 12.91 -12.74 -3.42
CA SER A 37 13.12 -14.14 -3.79
C SER A 37 11.91 -14.70 -4.57
N PRO A 38 12.11 -15.67 -5.49
CA PRO A 38 11.00 -16.29 -6.20
C PRO A 38 9.94 -16.88 -5.26
N ALA A 39 10.38 -17.51 -4.16
CA ALA A 39 9.50 -18.07 -3.14
C ALA A 39 8.65 -16.98 -2.46
N THR A 40 9.24 -15.82 -2.15
CA THR A 40 8.51 -14.68 -1.58
C THR A 40 7.50 -14.12 -2.58
N PHE A 41 7.90 -13.96 -3.84
CA PHE A 41 7.02 -13.46 -4.89
C PHE A 41 5.80 -14.37 -5.09
N LYS A 42 6.00 -15.69 -5.13
CA LYS A 42 4.93 -16.69 -5.16
C LYS A 42 4.01 -16.59 -3.94
N ARG A 43 4.59 -16.53 -2.74
CA ARG A 43 3.83 -16.41 -1.49
C ARG A 43 2.95 -15.16 -1.45
N LEU A 44 3.42 -14.03 -1.98
CA LEU A 44 2.63 -12.80 -2.05
C LEU A 44 1.40 -12.94 -2.96
N HIS A 45 1.53 -13.63 -4.09
CA HIS A 45 0.40 -13.93 -4.97
C HIS A 45 -0.61 -14.84 -4.28
N GLU A 46 -0.15 -15.90 -3.60
CA GLU A 46 -1.00 -16.82 -2.84
C GLU A 46 -1.79 -16.10 -1.74
N LEU A 47 -1.14 -15.22 -0.96
CA LEU A 47 -1.79 -14.41 0.07
C LEU A 47 -2.81 -13.42 -0.50
N SER A 48 -2.61 -12.99 -1.75
CA SER A 48 -3.50 -12.10 -2.46
C SER A 48 -4.60 -12.84 -3.23
N ALA A 49 -4.67 -14.17 -3.10
CA ALA A 49 -5.55 -15.05 -3.89
C ALA A 49 -5.41 -14.86 -5.41
N LEU A 50 -4.19 -14.57 -5.87
CA LEU A 50 -3.82 -14.40 -7.27
C LEU A 50 -3.02 -15.60 -7.78
N LEU A 51 -3.14 -15.89 -9.07
CA LEU A 51 -2.29 -16.85 -9.77
C LEU A 51 -1.00 -16.14 -10.22
N PRO A 52 0.19 -16.55 -9.75
CA PRO A 52 1.44 -15.95 -10.19
C PRO A 52 1.76 -16.33 -11.64
N PRO A 53 2.40 -15.42 -12.41
CA PRO A 53 2.96 -15.78 -13.71
C PRO A 53 4.07 -16.83 -13.56
N GLU A 54 4.26 -17.65 -14.58
CA GLU A 54 5.31 -18.69 -14.58
C GLU A 54 6.71 -18.07 -14.49
N GLU A 55 7.59 -18.69 -13.71
CA GLU A 55 8.96 -18.21 -13.53
C GLU A 55 9.73 -18.21 -14.87
N GLY A 56 10.42 -17.11 -15.16
CA GLY A 56 11.18 -16.94 -16.40
C GLY A 56 10.39 -16.37 -17.58
N THR A 57 9.07 -16.19 -17.44
CA THR A 57 8.27 -15.44 -18.42
C THR A 57 8.59 -13.94 -18.41
N PRO A 58 8.43 -13.21 -19.52
CA PRO A 58 8.64 -11.76 -19.54
C PRO A 58 7.66 -11.04 -18.61
N GLU A 59 6.45 -11.56 -18.44
CA GLU A 59 5.45 -11.07 -17.50
C GLU A 59 5.94 -11.21 -16.05
N TYR A 60 6.52 -12.35 -15.69
CA TYR A 60 7.12 -12.55 -14.36
C TYR A 60 8.22 -11.54 -14.07
N VAL A 61 9.16 -11.36 -15.01
CA VAL A 61 10.29 -10.43 -14.83
C VAL A 61 9.78 -9.00 -14.67
N LYS A 62 8.82 -8.59 -15.50
CA LYS A 62 8.21 -7.27 -15.43
C LYS A 62 7.50 -7.03 -14.10
N LEU A 63 6.61 -7.93 -13.70
CA LEU A 63 5.81 -7.77 -12.48
C LEU A 63 6.69 -7.82 -11.22
N LYS A 64 7.71 -8.68 -11.22
CA LYS A 64 8.70 -8.74 -10.15
C LYS A 64 9.46 -7.41 -10.02
N HIS A 65 9.94 -6.86 -11.13
CA HIS A 65 10.64 -5.58 -11.15
C HIS A 65 9.75 -4.42 -10.66
N GLU A 66 8.49 -4.37 -11.13
CA GLU A 66 7.52 -3.36 -10.68
C GLU A 66 7.29 -3.43 -9.16
N LEU A 67 7.19 -4.64 -8.61
CA LEU A 67 7.04 -4.83 -7.17
C LEU A 67 8.30 -4.40 -6.40
N GLU A 68 9.49 -4.73 -6.90
CA GLU A 68 10.77 -4.32 -6.30
C GLU A 68 10.91 -2.78 -6.26
N GLU A 69 10.50 -2.08 -7.31
CA GLU A 69 10.48 -0.61 -7.36
C GLU A 69 9.47 -0.01 -6.37
N LEU A 70 8.30 -0.63 -6.20
CA LEU A 70 7.34 -0.19 -5.17
C LEU A 70 7.92 -0.36 -3.76
N ILE A 71 8.59 -1.48 -3.49
CA ILE A 71 9.22 -1.70 -2.18
C ILE A 71 10.33 -0.67 -1.95
N LYS A 72 11.15 -0.37 -2.97
CA LYS A 72 12.19 0.67 -2.88
C LYS A 72 11.64 2.01 -2.40
N LEU A 73 10.48 2.43 -2.91
CA LEU A 73 9.83 3.68 -2.48
C LEU A 73 9.40 3.63 -1.01
N VAL A 74 8.85 2.49 -0.56
CA VAL A 74 8.43 2.31 0.82
C VAL A 74 9.63 2.26 1.77
N GLU A 75 10.71 1.57 1.39
CA GLU A 75 11.94 1.50 2.18
C GLU A 75 12.58 2.88 2.35
N ALA A 76 12.51 3.76 1.34
CA ALA A 76 13.02 5.13 1.44
C ALA A 76 12.32 5.92 2.57
N THR A 77 11.05 5.61 2.89
CA THR A 77 10.34 6.28 4.00
C THR A 77 10.91 5.94 5.37
N LYS A 78 11.57 4.78 5.53
CA LYS A 78 12.20 4.37 6.80
C LYS A 78 13.42 5.20 7.15
N LEU A 79 14.02 5.89 6.17
CA LEU A 79 15.20 6.75 6.39
C LEU A 79 14.82 8.12 6.95
N ILE A 80 13.52 8.45 6.96
CA ILE A 80 13.02 9.72 7.47
C ILE A 80 13.01 9.64 9.00
N LYS A 81 13.73 10.57 9.64
CA LYS A 81 13.65 10.77 11.09
C LYS A 81 12.36 11.51 11.39
N ILE A 82 11.42 10.83 12.02
CA ILE A 82 10.19 11.45 12.51
C ILE A 82 10.54 12.05 13.88
N GLU A 83 10.39 13.36 14.03
CA GLU A 83 10.47 13.99 15.34
C GLU A 83 9.30 13.49 16.19
N GLU A 84 9.61 12.94 17.37
CA GLU A 84 8.60 12.41 18.31
C GLU A 84 7.67 13.54 18.74
N THR A 85 6.60 13.74 18.00
CA THR A 85 5.59 14.75 18.31
C THR A 85 4.67 14.18 19.38
N GLY A 86 5.15 14.16 20.62
CA GLY A 86 4.38 14.12 21.87
C GLY A 86 3.46 12.92 22.18
N ASN A 87 3.16 12.02 21.24
CA ASN A 87 2.28 10.88 21.49
C ASN A 87 3.04 9.57 21.25
N VAL A 88 3.51 8.97 22.34
CA VAL A 88 4.13 7.62 22.43
C VAL A 88 3.06 6.52 22.25
N GLY A 89 2.00 6.80 21.49
CA GLY A 89 0.89 5.89 21.22
C GLY A 89 1.03 5.25 19.84
N ILE A 90 0.47 4.04 19.68
CA ILE A 90 0.26 3.43 18.36
C ILE A 90 -0.42 4.48 17.47
N PRO A 91 0.11 4.79 16.27
CA PRO A 91 -0.53 5.73 15.36
C PRO A 91 -1.97 5.28 15.13
N ASP A 92 -2.93 6.08 15.58
CA ASP A 92 -4.33 5.74 15.43
C ASP A 92 -4.68 5.86 13.94
N GLY A 93 -4.88 4.71 13.27
CA GLY A 93 -5.33 4.66 11.87
C GLY A 93 -6.76 5.19 11.68
N ARG A 94 -7.42 5.57 12.77
CA ARG A 94 -8.74 6.19 12.79
C ARG A 94 -8.58 7.70 12.91
N VAL A 95 -8.10 8.34 11.84
CA VAL A 95 -8.31 9.79 11.68
C VAL A 95 -9.79 9.99 11.33
N ILE A 96 -10.63 9.89 12.35
CA ILE A 96 -12.07 10.13 12.27
C ILE A 96 -12.26 11.57 12.72
N ALA A 97 -12.90 12.39 11.88
CA ALA A 97 -13.24 13.75 12.27
C ALA A 97 -14.06 13.73 13.58
N GLU A 98 -13.82 14.71 14.45
CA GLU A 98 -14.56 14.79 15.72
C GLU A 98 -16.08 14.82 15.42
N GLY A 99 -16.82 13.87 16.00
CA GLY A 99 -18.25 13.70 15.76
C GLY A 99 -18.65 12.80 14.57
N SER A 100 -17.71 12.22 13.81
CA SER A 100 -18.02 11.29 12.69
C SER A 100 -17.80 9.80 13.01
N GLY A 101 -17.60 9.45 14.28
CA GLY A 101 -17.48 8.08 14.73
C GLY A 101 -18.79 7.30 14.64
N ILE A 102 -18.69 5.97 14.54
CA ILE A 102 -19.86 5.08 14.63
C ILE A 102 -20.34 5.07 16.08
N PRO A 103 -21.58 5.48 16.39
CA PRO A 103 -22.11 5.47 17.75
C PRO A 103 -22.27 4.03 18.23
N LEU A 104 -21.45 3.62 19.21
CA LEU A 104 -21.50 2.27 19.78
C LEU A 104 -22.73 2.05 20.68
N ASP A 105 -23.34 3.14 21.14
CA ASP A 105 -24.43 3.16 22.10
C ASP A 105 -25.81 2.96 21.42
N ARG A 106 -25.82 2.88 20.08
CA ARG A 106 -27.03 2.75 19.28
C ARG A 106 -26.88 1.55 18.36
N THR A 107 -27.73 0.55 18.55
CA THR A 107 -27.94 -0.49 17.53
C THR A 107 -28.67 0.15 16.36
N PRO A 108 -28.14 0.07 15.12
CA PRO A 108 -28.89 0.48 13.93
C PRO A 108 -30.24 -0.23 13.90
N ARG A 109 -31.32 0.47 13.52
CA ARG A 109 -32.61 -0.18 13.25
C ARG A 109 -32.46 -1.02 11.97
N GLU A 110 -32.81 -2.30 12.04
CA GLU A 110 -32.79 -3.29 10.94
C GLU A 110 -33.90 -3.04 9.89
N ASP A 111 -34.32 -1.80 9.68
CA ASP A 111 -35.40 -1.47 8.75
C ASP A 111 -34.86 -1.47 7.31
N GLY A 112 -35.04 -2.58 6.60
CA GLY A 112 -34.68 -2.72 5.18
C GLY A 112 -33.57 -3.71 4.86
N ASP A 113 -33.06 -4.46 5.85
CA ASP A 113 -32.03 -5.47 5.61
C ASP A 113 -32.57 -6.61 4.73
N VAL A 114 -31.84 -6.90 3.65
CA VAL A 114 -32.11 -8.03 2.77
C VAL A 114 -31.84 -9.34 3.54
N ARG A 115 -32.78 -10.29 3.51
CA ARG A 115 -32.70 -11.53 4.29
C ARG A 115 -32.88 -12.77 3.44
N GLY A 116 -32.38 -13.90 3.95
CA GLY A 116 -32.63 -15.21 3.36
C GLY A 116 -32.08 -15.33 1.94
N ARG A 117 -32.91 -15.80 1.01
CA ARG A 117 -32.49 -16.09 -0.38
C ARG A 117 -32.18 -14.83 -1.19
N ASP A 118 -32.73 -13.68 -0.78
CA ASP A 118 -32.53 -12.42 -1.50
C ASP A 118 -31.07 -11.94 -1.38
N LEU A 119 -30.33 -12.43 -0.37
CA LEU A 119 -28.89 -12.25 -0.24
C LEU A 119 -28.09 -12.88 -1.39
N LEU A 120 -28.66 -13.85 -2.13
CA LEU A 120 -28.00 -14.55 -3.23
C LEU A 120 -28.23 -13.87 -4.59
N SER A 121 -28.92 -12.73 -4.62
CA SER A 121 -29.28 -12.02 -5.86
C SER A 121 -28.06 -11.64 -6.72
N TYR A 122 -26.90 -11.41 -6.10
CA TYR A 122 -25.65 -11.10 -6.78
C TYR A 122 -24.69 -12.29 -6.88
N ALA A 123 -25.09 -13.48 -6.44
CA ALA A 123 -24.26 -14.67 -6.54
C ALA A 123 -24.15 -15.12 -8.00
N SER A 124 -22.92 -15.26 -8.50
CA SER A 124 -22.69 -15.85 -9.84
C SER A 124 -23.19 -17.28 -9.93
N ARG A 125 -23.11 -18.04 -8.83
CA ARG A 125 -23.63 -19.40 -8.69
C ARG A 125 -24.23 -19.60 -7.30
N SER A 126 -25.44 -20.15 -7.25
CA SER A 126 -26.09 -20.59 -6.02
C SER A 126 -26.84 -21.90 -6.24
N ALA A 127 -26.93 -22.74 -5.20
CA ALA A 127 -27.68 -23.99 -5.23
C ALA A 127 -28.26 -24.26 -3.85
N ASN A 128 -29.49 -24.77 -3.80
CA ASN A 128 -30.19 -25.10 -2.54
C ASN A 128 -30.22 -23.96 -1.51
N GLY A 129 -30.25 -22.70 -1.96
CA GLY A 129 -30.26 -21.54 -1.08
C GLY A 129 -28.90 -21.22 -0.43
N MET A 130 -27.80 -21.69 -1.01
CA MET A 130 -26.43 -21.44 -0.53
C MET A 130 -25.53 -20.98 -1.68
N TYR A 131 -24.45 -20.27 -1.33
CA TYR A 131 -23.34 -20.00 -2.27
C TYR A 131 -22.65 -21.30 -2.65
N VAL A 132 -22.29 -21.43 -3.94
CA VAL A 132 -21.54 -22.59 -4.44
C VAL A 132 -20.14 -22.14 -4.80
N VAL A 133 -19.15 -22.78 -4.18
CA VAL A 133 -17.73 -22.59 -4.45
C VAL A 133 -17.15 -23.93 -4.90
N GLU A 134 -16.35 -23.90 -5.96
CA GLU A 134 -15.57 -25.06 -6.38
C GLU A 134 -14.50 -25.31 -5.31
N THR A 135 -14.57 -26.47 -4.67
CA THR A 135 -13.54 -26.89 -3.72
C THR A 135 -12.60 -27.82 -4.45
N ASP A 136 -11.32 -27.45 -4.51
CA ASP A 136 -10.29 -28.31 -5.05
C ASP A 136 -10.01 -29.40 -4.01
N ARG A 137 -10.80 -30.48 -4.04
CA ARG A 137 -10.57 -31.66 -3.19
C ARG A 137 -9.42 -32.47 -3.78
N SER A 138 -8.22 -31.95 -3.64
CA SER A 138 -6.99 -32.75 -3.72
C SER A 138 -6.93 -33.65 -2.49
N ARG A 139 -6.99 -34.96 -2.71
CA ARG A 139 -6.86 -36.01 -1.70
C ARG A 139 -5.41 -36.46 -1.57
#